data_AF-A0A1G2WUT4-F1
#
_entry.id   AF-A0A1G2WUT4-F1
#
_cell.length_a   1.000
_cell.length_b   1.000
_cell.length_c   1.000
_cell.angle_alpha   90.00
_cell.angle_beta   90.00
_cell.angle_gamma   90.00
#
_symmetry.space_group_name_H-M   'P 1'
#
loop_
_entity.id
_entity.type
_entity.pdbx_description
1 polymer ?
#
loop_
_entity_poly.entity_id
_entity_poly.type
_entity_poly.pdbx_seq_one_letter_code
_entity_poly.pdbx_strand_id
1 'polypeptide(L)'
;MPKIAVHFTGFLVNVDDSVLGLNLGDGFDIVKQSQQQIMKILSKIEFHYGVNGTIKGVLGFDTDGRPSGSYCIVKYNAEELEGTAQGGVVISVDRLKGIEQSIRNKIRLLRLFKEGNVFLRFSCFYHMKDSEPAVFQIAREGPLADTTRFKLVESEIANAQSFLANNKIPFGNPQVQLAFESFELSYESHNLGLAFLSLMISLETLLNPSDHELRYRVSRNTAVLLGKNCEDSKNIFAEVKALYDKRSKLVHTGKHETITHQDVLCLRNYVREIIKEMTKIGSDRNCILNTLNTCGFGERPWRK
;
A
#
# COMPACT_ATOMS: atom_id res chain seq x y z
N MET A 1 16.54 34.88 -11.93
CA MET A 1 15.07 34.92 -11.81
C MET A 1 14.69 34.71 -10.34
N PRO A 2 13.53 35.17 -9.84
CA PRO A 2 13.16 34.94 -8.44
C PRO A 2 13.03 33.42 -8.20
N LYS A 3 13.51 32.97 -7.04
CA LYS A 3 13.26 31.61 -6.59
C LYS A 3 11.82 31.48 -6.12
N ILE A 4 11.15 30.44 -6.58
CA ILE A 4 9.76 30.13 -6.25
C ILE A 4 9.76 28.84 -5.43
N ALA A 5 9.14 28.91 -4.25
CA ALA A 5 8.90 27.74 -3.43
C ALA A 5 7.79 26.89 -4.04
N VAL A 6 8.06 25.58 -4.19
CA VAL A 6 7.09 24.58 -4.62
C VAL A 6 6.63 23.77 -3.43
N HIS A 7 5.35 23.46 -3.41
CA HIS A 7 4.70 22.64 -2.38
C HIS A 7 4.11 21.38 -3.01
N PHE A 8 4.02 20.33 -2.21
CA PHE A 8 3.31 19.09 -2.56
C PHE A 8 2.09 18.93 -1.65
N THR A 9 0.96 18.51 -2.23
CA THR A 9 -0.15 17.96 -1.47
C THR A 9 -0.68 16.68 -2.12
N GLY A 10 -0.92 15.66 -1.30
CA GLY A 10 -1.54 14.40 -1.67
C GLY A 10 -2.79 14.14 -0.84
N PHE A 11 -3.91 13.83 -1.49
CA PHE A 11 -5.18 13.55 -0.83
C PHE A 11 -5.28 12.08 -0.46
N LEU A 12 -5.15 11.78 0.82
CA LEU A 12 -5.15 10.45 1.40
C LEU A 12 -6.58 9.97 1.63
N VAL A 13 -6.88 8.74 1.22
CA VAL A 13 -8.23 8.16 1.34
C VAL A 13 -8.20 6.83 2.09
N ASN A 14 -9.39 6.38 2.53
CA ASN A 14 -9.61 5.19 3.34
C ASN A 14 -8.86 5.20 4.69
N VAL A 15 -8.71 6.37 5.31
CA VAL A 15 -8.01 6.52 6.61
C VAL A 15 -8.91 7.14 7.68
N ASP A 16 -8.38 7.29 8.89
CA ASP A 16 -9.00 8.05 9.98
C ASP A 16 -7.96 8.83 10.78
N ASP A 17 -8.40 9.50 11.85
CA ASP A 17 -7.51 10.34 12.66
C ASP A 17 -6.33 9.55 13.28
N SER A 18 -6.34 8.21 13.28
CA SER A 18 -5.21 7.40 13.79
C SER A 18 -3.94 7.50 12.96
N VAL A 19 -4.03 7.99 11.71
CA VAL A 19 -2.83 8.25 10.90
C VAL A 19 -2.20 9.61 11.20
N LEU A 20 -2.93 10.49 11.91
CA LEU A 20 -2.38 11.78 12.34
C LEU A 20 -1.26 11.51 13.34
N GLY A 21 -0.07 12.07 13.09
CA GLY A 21 1.12 11.85 13.92
C GLY A 21 2.09 10.79 13.39
N LEU A 22 1.74 10.05 12.33
CA LEU A 22 2.75 9.29 11.60
C LEU A 22 3.70 10.24 10.85
N ASN A 23 5.00 10.07 11.06
CA ASN A 23 6.03 10.78 10.34
C ASN A 23 6.48 9.95 9.13
N LEU A 24 6.27 10.49 7.93
CA LEU A 24 6.58 9.80 6.67
C LEU A 24 8.04 10.01 6.22
N GLY A 25 8.81 10.80 6.97
CA GLY A 25 10.17 11.20 6.65
C GLY A 25 10.23 12.34 5.65
N ASP A 26 11.44 12.85 5.37
CA ASP A 26 11.73 13.80 4.30
C ASP A 26 10.86 15.08 4.30
N GLY A 27 10.36 15.51 5.47
CA GLY A 27 9.51 16.69 5.62
C GLY A 27 8.06 16.52 5.15
N PHE A 28 7.58 15.28 5.01
CA PHE A 28 6.19 14.99 4.75
C PHE A 28 5.39 14.79 6.04
N ASP A 29 4.28 15.53 6.15
CA ASP A 29 3.37 15.46 7.28
C ASP A 29 1.98 15.00 6.85
N ILE A 30 1.33 14.17 7.66
CA ILE A 30 -0.09 13.86 7.53
C ILE A 30 -0.88 14.87 8.35
N VAL A 31 -1.72 15.65 7.68
CA VAL A 31 -2.54 16.69 8.31
C VAL A 31 -4.00 16.53 7.88
N LYS A 32 -4.92 17.00 8.73
CA LYS A 32 -6.33 17.14 8.37
C LYS A 32 -6.58 18.58 7.96
N GLN A 33 -6.88 18.82 6.68
CA GLN A 33 -7.16 20.16 6.16
C GLN A 33 -8.66 20.42 6.10
N SER A 34 -9.06 21.66 6.41
CA SER A 34 -10.46 22.05 6.34
C SER A 34 -10.96 22.08 4.89
N GLN A 35 -12.27 21.95 4.71
CA GLN A 35 -12.90 22.03 3.39
C GLN A 35 -12.46 23.31 2.65
N GLN A 36 -12.46 24.47 3.31
CA GLN A 36 -12.10 25.73 2.69
C GLN A 36 -10.67 25.73 2.12
N GLN A 37 -9.72 25.13 2.84
CA GLN A 37 -8.33 25.04 2.40
C GLN A 37 -8.19 24.12 1.18
N ILE A 38 -8.80 22.94 1.24
CA ILE A 38 -8.66 21.96 0.15
C ILE A 38 -9.40 22.37 -1.11
N MET A 39 -10.52 23.10 -1.01
CA MET A 39 -11.30 23.50 -2.19
C MET A 39 -10.55 24.46 -3.12
N LYS A 40 -9.59 25.24 -2.59
CA LYS A 40 -8.70 26.07 -3.42
C LYS A 40 -7.85 25.24 -4.38
N ILE A 41 -7.46 24.04 -3.97
CA ILE A 41 -6.65 23.12 -4.78
C ILE A 41 -7.54 22.17 -5.58
N LEU A 42 -8.57 21.58 -4.95
CA LEU A 42 -9.47 20.63 -5.60
C LEU A 42 -10.21 21.25 -6.79
N SER A 43 -10.64 22.51 -6.70
CA SER A 43 -11.27 23.20 -7.84
C SER A 43 -10.35 23.32 -9.06
N LYS A 44 -9.03 23.44 -8.85
CA LYS A 44 -8.03 23.42 -9.94
C LYS A 44 -7.88 22.02 -10.53
N ILE A 45 -7.96 20.98 -9.71
CA ILE A 45 -7.93 19.58 -10.16
C ILE A 45 -9.21 19.22 -10.93
N GLU A 46 -10.37 19.64 -10.43
CA GLU A 46 -11.67 19.47 -11.11
C GLU A 46 -11.71 20.15 -12.46
N PHE A 47 -11.12 21.34 -12.58
CA PHE A 47 -10.98 22.00 -13.88
C PHE A 47 -10.21 21.15 -14.90
N HIS A 48 -9.20 20.39 -14.45
CA HIS A 48 -8.40 19.53 -15.33
C HIS A 48 -9.09 18.20 -15.68
N TYR A 49 -9.83 17.58 -14.76
CA TYR A 49 -10.40 16.23 -14.94
C TYR A 49 -11.93 16.18 -15.12
N GLY A 50 -12.64 17.31 -14.98
CA GLY A 50 -14.09 17.37 -14.99
C GLY A 50 -14.75 17.04 -13.64
N VAL A 51 -16.03 17.44 -13.51
CA VAL A 51 -16.80 17.47 -12.26
C VAL A 51 -17.26 16.08 -11.78
N ASN A 52 -17.46 15.11 -12.68
CA ASN A 52 -18.30 13.93 -12.42
C ASN A 52 -17.69 12.80 -11.57
N GLY A 53 -16.71 13.06 -10.70
CA GLY A 53 -16.21 12.04 -9.77
C GLY A 53 -14.90 12.36 -9.05
N THR A 54 -14.42 13.60 -9.14
CA THR A 54 -13.09 14.00 -8.63
C THR A 54 -13.12 14.30 -7.12
N ILE A 55 -14.19 14.90 -6.60
CA ILE A 55 -14.36 15.13 -5.15
C ILE A 55 -14.79 13.86 -4.39
N LYS A 56 -15.52 12.96 -5.06
CA LYS A 56 -16.15 11.80 -4.42
C LYS A 56 -15.07 10.83 -3.93
N GLY A 57 -14.92 10.76 -2.60
CA GLY A 57 -13.95 9.90 -1.92
C GLY A 57 -12.77 10.63 -1.29
N VAL A 58 -12.56 11.93 -1.57
CA VAL A 58 -11.50 12.75 -0.95
C VAL A 58 -12.02 13.54 0.25
N LEU A 59 -13.21 14.12 0.11
CA LEU A 59 -13.87 14.85 1.18
C LEU A 59 -14.50 13.86 2.18
N GLY A 60 -14.05 13.95 3.43
CA GLY A 60 -14.70 13.30 4.56
C GLY A 60 -15.98 14.03 4.93
N PHE A 61 -16.90 13.32 5.59
CA PHE A 61 -18.13 13.89 6.13
C PHE A 61 -18.24 13.52 7.61
N ASP A 62 -18.70 14.46 8.43
CA ASP A 62 -19.06 14.24 9.82
C ASP A 62 -20.35 13.41 9.92
N THR A 63 -20.68 12.97 11.14
CA THR A 63 -21.90 12.21 11.44
C THR A 63 -23.18 12.91 10.99
N ASP A 64 -23.15 14.25 10.97
CA ASP A 64 -24.27 15.11 10.59
C ASP A 64 -24.31 15.39 9.08
N GLY A 65 -23.46 14.71 8.29
CA GLY A 65 -23.40 14.84 6.83
C GLY A 65 -22.69 16.11 6.33
N ARG A 66 -22.06 16.89 7.21
CA ARG A 66 -21.26 18.06 6.84
C ARG A 66 -19.86 17.66 6.42
N PRO A 67 -19.22 18.30 5.42
CA PRO A 67 -17.87 17.95 5.04
C PRO A 67 -16.87 18.26 6.17
N SER A 68 -16.12 17.25 6.61
CA SER A 68 -15.19 17.34 7.74
C SER A 68 -13.76 17.68 7.33
N GLY A 69 -13.54 17.94 6.04
CA GLY A 69 -12.24 18.19 5.44
C GLY A 69 -11.67 16.97 4.73
N SER A 70 -10.34 16.91 4.62
CA SER A 70 -9.64 15.77 4.02
C SER A 70 -8.32 15.51 4.73
N TYR A 71 -7.88 14.25 4.72
CA TYR A 71 -6.54 13.89 5.16
C TYR A 71 -5.60 14.14 4.00
N CYS A 72 -4.59 14.96 4.23
CA CYS A 72 -3.61 15.34 3.25
C CYS A 72 -2.22 14.95 3.73
N ILE A 73 -1.42 14.43 2.82
CA ILE A 73 0.03 14.44 2.98
C ILE A 73 0.55 15.72 2.37
N VAL A 74 1.23 16.54 3.16
CA VAL A 74 1.79 17.81 2.71
C VAL A 74 3.29 17.82 2.84
N LYS A 75 3.95 18.52 1.91
CA LYS A 75 5.34 18.94 2.06
C LYS A 75 5.47 20.37 1.57
N TYR A 76 5.67 21.29 2.52
CA TYR A 76 5.92 22.69 2.21
C TYR A 76 7.38 22.87 1.80
N ASN A 77 7.65 23.76 0.84
CA ASN A 77 8.99 23.98 0.30
C ASN A 77 9.65 22.67 -0.14
N ALA A 78 8.89 21.84 -0.85
CA ALA A 78 9.34 20.58 -1.38
C ALA A 78 10.57 20.75 -2.29
N GLU A 79 10.61 21.86 -3.04
CA GLU A 79 11.73 22.31 -3.88
C GLU A 79 11.74 23.85 -3.96
N GLU A 80 12.90 24.42 -4.27
CA GLU A 80 13.05 25.81 -4.72
C GLU A 80 13.45 25.83 -6.19
N LEU A 81 12.68 26.51 -7.03
CA LEU A 81 12.89 26.54 -8.48
C LEU A 81 13.06 27.95 -9.00
N GLU A 82 13.74 28.09 -10.14
CA GLU A 82 13.75 29.35 -10.87
C GLU A 82 12.39 29.59 -11.53
N GLY A 83 11.81 30.76 -11.28
CA GLY A 83 10.59 31.18 -11.95
C GLY A 83 10.83 31.56 -13.41
N THR A 84 9.85 31.34 -14.27
CA THR A 84 9.89 31.81 -15.67
C THR A 84 9.44 33.27 -15.77
N ALA A 85 9.76 33.93 -16.88
CA ALA A 85 9.28 35.30 -17.16
C ALA A 85 7.74 35.39 -17.19
N GLN A 86 7.05 34.29 -17.49
CA GLN A 86 5.60 34.17 -17.51
C GLN A 86 5.00 33.84 -16.12
N GLY A 87 5.84 33.78 -15.08
CA GLY A 87 5.42 33.47 -13.70
C GLY A 87 5.10 31.99 -13.46
N GLY A 88 5.64 31.09 -14.27
CA GLY A 88 5.62 29.65 -14.05
C GLY A 88 6.93 29.16 -13.40
N VAL A 89 7.10 27.84 -13.32
CA VAL A 89 8.31 27.19 -12.79
C VAL A 89 8.84 26.14 -13.78
N VAL A 90 10.16 25.95 -13.82
CA VAL A 90 10.79 24.86 -14.58
C VAL A 90 11.36 23.84 -13.62
N ILE A 91 10.94 22.59 -13.76
CA ILE A 91 11.42 21.47 -12.94
C ILE A 91 11.55 20.21 -13.77
N SER A 92 12.57 19.41 -13.44
CA SER A 92 12.73 18.08 -14.01
C SER A 92 11.59 17.17 -13.57
N VAL A 93 10.94 16.53 -14.55
CA VAL A 93 9.90 15.51 -14.32
C VAL A 93 10.42 14.37 -13.45
N ASP A 94 11.70 14.00 -13.57
CA ASP A 94 12.29 12.92 -12.77
C ASP A 94 12.42 13.28 -11.30
N ARG A 95 12.70 14.56 -10.98
CA ARG A 95 12.72 15.03 -9.58
C ARG A 95 11.33 14.93 -8.95
N LEU A 96 10.31 15.39 -9.67
CA LEU A 96 8.92 15.33 -9.22
C LEU A 96 8.46 13.89 -9.00
N LYS A 97 8.77 13.01 -9.96
CA LYS A 97 8.54 11.57 -9.84
C LYS A 97 9.27 10.97 -8.64
N GLY A 98 10.50 11.41 -8.34
CA GLY A 98 11.25 10.96 -7.18
C GLY A 98 10.57 11.30 -5.85
N ILE A 99 10.10 12.53 -5.70
CA ILE A 99 9.34 13.00 -4.52
C ILE A 99 8.03 12.22 -4.39
N GLU A 100 7.31 12.05 -5.50
CA GLU A 100 6.05 11.33 -5.51
C GLU A 100 6.23 9.82 -5.24
N GLN A 101 7.29 9.22 -5.77
CA GLN A 101 7.59 7.81 -5.53
C GLN A 101 8.01 7.56 -4.09
N SER A 102 8.74 8.48 -3.45
CA SER A 102 9.14 8.33 -2.05
C SER A 102 7.93 8.25 -1.14
N ILE A 103 6.92 9.12 -1.37
CA ILE A 103 5.71 9.12 -0.57
C ILE A 103 4.80 7.93 -0.86
N ARG A 104 4.62 7.57 -2.14
CA ARG A 104 3.91 6.35 -2.53
C ARG A 104 4.54 5.16 -1.83
N ASN A 105 5.87 5.05 -1.81
CA ASN A 105 6.53 3.94 -1.16
C ASN A 105 6.21 3.82 0.34
N LYS A 106 6.12 4.93 1.07
CA LYS A 106 5.72 4.93 2.49
C LYS A 106 4.27 4.46 2.68
N ILE A 107 3.37 4.87 1.81
CA ILE A 107 1.96 4.45 1.82
C ILE A 107 1.84 2.95 1.55
N ARG A 108 2.58 2.43 0.57
CA ARG A 108 2.60 0.99 0.27
C ARG A 108 3.15 0.17 1.45
N LEU A 109 4.14 0.71 2.17
CA LEU A 109 4.61 0.10 3.42
C LEU A 109 3.54 0.08 4.52
N LEU A 110 2.64 1.06 4.59
CA LEU A 110 1.50 1.00 5.52
C LEU A 110 0.55 -0.17 5.20
N ARG A 111 0.24 -0.41 3.92
CA ARG A 111 -0.55 -1.59 3.49
C ARG A 111 0.12 -2.92 3.84
N LEU A 112 1.45 -2.95 3.79
CA LEU A 112 2.24 -4.09 4.27
C LEU A 112 2.27 -4.20 5.81
N PHE A 113 2.19 -3.08 6.53
CA PHE A 113 2.17 -3.10 7.98
C PHE A 113 0.87 -3.74 8.51
N LYS A 114 -0.29 -3.31 7.99
CA LYS A 114 -1.62 -3.72 8.44
C LYS A 114 -2.66 -3.64 7.31
N GLU A 115 -3.74 -4.41 7.42
CA GLU A 115 -4.86 -4.36 6.48
C GLU A 115 -5.52 -2.97 6.40
N GLY A 116 -5.92 -2.60 5.19
CA GLY A 116 -6.50 -1.31 4.86
C GLY A 116 -5.89 -0.74 3.58
N ASN A 117 -6.71 -0.29 2.65
CA ASN A 117 -6.26 0.25 1.38
C ASN A 117 -5.97 1.76 1.48
N VAL A 118 -4.87 2.12 2.14
CA VAL A 118 -4.40 3.52 2.19
C VAL A 118 -3.68 3.89 0.90
N PHE A 119 -4.10 5.00 0.26
CA PHE A 119 -3.48 5.51 -0.98
C PHE A 119 -3.80 6.98 -1.27
N LEU A 120 -3.08 7.58 -2.24
CA LEU A 120 -3.31 8.96 -2.68
C LEU A 120 -4.32 8.99 -3.84
N ARG A 121 -5.52 9.48 -3.60
CA ARG A 121 -6.51 9.57 -4.67
C ARG A 121 -6.12 10.59 -5.74
N PHE A 122 -5.52 11.69 -5.30
CA PHE A 122 -4.87 12.71 -6.13
C PHE A 122 -3.62 13.21 -5.42
N SER A 123 -2.63 13.63 -6.19
CA SER A 123 -1.48 14.39 -5.70
C SER A 123 -1.22 15.54 -6.66
N CYS A 124 -0.67 16.63 -6.15
CA CYS A 124 -0.26 17.72 -7.01
C CYS A 124 0.93 18.51 -6.46
N PHE A 125 1.63 19.16 -7.37
CA PHE A 125 2.60 20.19 -7.09
C PHE A 125 2.04 21.56 -7.46
N TYR A 126 2.27 22.53 -6.58
CA TYR A 126 1.79 23.89 -6.75
C TYR A 126 2.77 24.90 -6.18
N HIS A 127 2.71 26.13 -6.68
CA HIS A 127 3.33 27.29 -6.04
C HIS A 127 2.26 28.32 -5.70
N MET A 128 2.59 29.28 -4.85
CA MET A 128 1.67 30.39 -4.55
C MET A 128 1.84 31.50 -5.59
N LYS A 129 0.73 31.99 -6.13
CA LYS A 129 0.67 33.17 -7.00
C LYS A 129 -0.48 34.04 -6.53
N ASP A 130 -0.20 35.29 -6.17
CA ASP A 130 -1.21 36.23 -5.67
C ASP A 130 -2.06 35.67 -4.51
N SER A 131 -1.41 34.93 -3.59
CA SER A 131 -2.04 34.22 -2.46
C SER A 131 -2.97 33.05 -2.82
N GLU A 132 -2.99 32.62 -4.09
CA GLU A 132 -3.74 31.47 -4.57
C GLU A 132 -2.80 30.35 -5.07
N PRO A 133 -3.19 29.07 -4.91
CA PRO A 133 -2.39 27.96 -5.40
C PRO A 133 -2.47 27.86 -6.94
N ALA A 134 -1.31 27.96 -7.58
CA ALA A 134 -1.11 27.68 -8.99
C ALA A 134 -0.60 26.24 -9.15
N VAL A 135 -1.53 25.32 -9.40
CA VAL A 135 -1.24 23.90 -9.64
C VAL A 135 -0.67 23.71 -11.04
N PHE A 136 0.47 23.02 -11.16
CA PHE A 136 1.14 22.81 -12.45
C PHE A 136 1.44 21.34 -12.76
N GLN A 137 1.31 20.44 -11.78
CA GLN A 137 1.38 19.00 -12.01
C GLN A 137 0.35 18.31 -11.13
N ILE A 138 -0.41 17.39 -11.72
CA ILE A 138 -1.39 16.57 -11.01
C ILE A 138 -1.14 15.11 -11.37
N ALA A 139 -1.19 14.24 -10.38
CA ALA A 139 -1.28 12.81 -10.58
C ALA A 139 -2.58 12.28 -9.96
N ARG A 140 -3.10 11.21 -10.55
CA ARG A 140 -4.32 10.54 -10.13
C ARG A 140 -4.01 9.05 -10.01
N GLU A 141 -4.28 8.46 -8.85
CA GLU A 141 -4.33 6.99 -8.74
C GLU A 141 -5.68 6.48 -9.22
N GLY A 142 -5.68 5.26 -9.76
CA GLY A 142 -6.80 4.61 -10.47
C GLY A 142 -8.13 4.56 -9.73
N PRO A 143 -9.13 3.87 -10.28
CA PRO A 143 -10.44 3.78 -9.63
C PRO A 143 -10.33 3.15 -8.24
N LEU A 144 -11.09 3.68 -7.28
CA LEU A 144 -11.18 3.16 -5.91
C LEU A 144 -11.81 1.76 -5.95
N ALA A 145 -10.97 0.73 -6.02
CA ALA A 145 -11.38 -0.68 -6.07
C ALA A 145 -11.73 -1.21 -4.68
N ASP A 146 -10.87 -0.90 -3.72
CA ASP A 146 -10.97 -1.35 -2.35
C ASP A 146 -11.11 -0.15 -1.42
N THR A 147 -12.17 -0.15 -0.62
CA THR A 147 -12.51 0.91 0.35
C THR A 147 -12.22 0.51 1.79
N THR A 148 -11.53 -0.61 2.00
CA THR A 148 -11.17 -1.12 3.33
C THR A 148 -10.37 -0.06 4.07
N ARG A 149 -10.92 0.41 5.19
CA ARG A 149 -10.34 1.50 5.97
C ARG A 149 -9.05 1.05 6.66
N PHE A 150 -7.98 1.80 6.48
CA PHE A 150 -6.75 1.69 7.26
C PHE A 150 -6.93 2.46 8.58
N LYS A 151 -6.73 1.75 9.69
CA LYS A 151 -6.84 2.30 11.04
C LYS A 151 -5.81 1.69 11.97
N LEU A 152 -5.13 2.53 12.72
CA LEU A 152 -4.24 2.15 13.81
C LEU A 152 -4.96 2.27 15.15
N VAL A 153 -4.70 1.34 16.05
CA VAL A 153 -4.93 1.56 17.49
C VAL A 153 -3.69 2.21 18.09
N GLU A 154 -3.84 2.86 19.25
CA GLU A 154 -2.77 3.61 19.90
C GLU A 154 -1.48 2.79 20.09
N SER A 155 -1.60 1.51 20.49
CA SER A 155 -0.47 0.60 20.66
C SER A 155 0.24 0.21 19.36
N GLU A 156 -0.35 0.47 18.20
CA GLU A 156 0.25 0.18 16.90
C GLU A 156 1.03 1.38 16.32
N ILE A 157 0.81 2.61 16.79
CA ILE A 157 1.39 3.82 16.19
C ILE A 157 2.92 3.77 16.24
N ALA A 158 3.51 3.47 17.41
CA ALA A 158 4.96 3.35 17.56
C ALA A 158 5.55 2.21 16.71
N ASN A 159 4.81 1.11 16.56
CA ASN A 159 5.21 -0.02 15.73
C ASN A 159 5.15 0.32 14.23
N ALA A 160 4.12 1.05 13.81
CA ALA A 160 3.99 1.55 12.44
C ALA A 160 5.11 2.53 12.10
N GLN A 161 5.42 3.46 13.01
CA GLN A 161 6.53 4.40 12.84
C GLN A 161 7.87 3.68 12.70
N SER A 162 8.14 2.71 13.57
CA SER A 162 9.35 1.89 13.51
C SER A 162 9.41 1.08 12.21
N PHE A 163 8.27 0.54 11.76
CA PHE A 163 8.17 -0.20 10.52
C PHE A 163 8.51 0.67 9.31
N LEU A 164 7.97 1.89 9.24
CA LEU A 164 8.25 2.85 8.16
C LEU A 164 9.70 3.33 8.13
N ALA A 165 10.34 3.43 9.30
CA ALA A 165 11.74 3.84 9.41
C ALA A 165 12.71 2.72 8.99
N ASN A 166 12.40 1.47 9.36
CA ASN A 166 13.30 0.33 9.17
C ASN A 166 13.11 -0.42 7.85
N ASN A 167 12.04 -0.12 7.10
CA ASN A 167 11.78 -0.76 5.81
C ASN A 167 11.89 0.25 4.66
N LYS A 168 12.48 -0.21 3.57
CA LYS A 168 12.58 0.53 2.31
C LYS A 168 12.17 -0.37 1.17
N ILE A 169 11.42 0.21 0.23
CA ILE A 169 11.13 -0.42 -1.05
C ILE A 169 11.78 0.40 -2.19
N PRO A 170 12.22 -0.25 -3.28
CA PRO A 170 12.11 -1.69 -3.56
C PRO A 170 12.96 -2.54 -2.60
N PHE A 171 12.47 -3.75 -2.30
CA PHE A 171 13.20 -4.74 -1.52
C PHE A 171 14.42 -5.23 -2.30
N GLY A 172 15.54 -5.45 -1.60
CA GLY A 172 16.77 -5.92 -2.23
C GLY A 172 16.67 -7.34 -2.80
N ASN A 173 15.78 -8.18 -2.25
CA ASN A 173 15.50 -9.52 -2.77
C ASN A 173 14.46 -9.45 -3.90
N PRO A 174 14.80 -9.86 -5.15
CA PRO A 174 13.88 -9.74 -6.28
C PRO A 174 12.59 -10.55 -6.14
N GLN A 175 12.63 -11.72 -5.50
CA GLN A 175 11.44 -12.54 -5.27
C GLN A 175 10.51 -11.91 -4.24
N VAL A 176 11.07 -11.31 -3.18
CA VAL A 176 10.29 -10.51 -2.22
C VAL A 176 9.69 -9.29 -2.89
N GLN A 177 10.44 -8.61 -3.77
CA GLN A 177 9.92 -7.48 -4.52
C GLN A 177 8.77 -7.90 -5.44
N LEU A 178 8.92 -8.96 -6.22
CA LEU A 178 7.87 -9.45 -7.11
C LEU A 178 6.61 -9.87 -6.33
N ALA A 179 6.79 -10.54 -5.20
CA ALA A 179 5.70 -10.90 -4.32
C ALA A 179 4.98 -9.66 -3.79
N PHE A 180 5.73 -8.65 -3.35
CA PHE A 180 5.18 -7.39 -2.88
C PHE A 180 4.42 -6.62 -3.98
N GLU A 181 4.95 -6.56 -5.21
CA GLU A 181 4.21 -5.95 -6.33
C GLU A 181 2.90 -6.70 -6.62
N SER A 182 2.91 -8.03 -6.54
CA SER A 182 1.71 -8.85 -6.74
C SER A 182 0.70 -8.69 -5.60
N PHE A 183 1.16 -8.52 -4.36
CA PHE A 183 0.34 -8.17 -3.20
C PHE A 183 -0.33 -6.80 -3.41
N GLU A 184 0.41 -5.81 -3.90
CA GLU A 184 -0.09 -4.46 -4.13
C GLU A 184 -1.16 -4.40 -5.22
N LEU A 185 -0.97 -5.16 -6.31
CA LEU A 185 -1.98 -5.33 -7.37
C LEU A 185 -3.32 -5.86 -6.84
N SER A 186 -3.32 -6.58 -5.71
CA SER A 186 -4.57 -7.08 -5.11
C SER A 186 -5.47 -5.95 -4.59
N TYR A 187 -4.92 -4.77 -4.28
CA TYR A 187 -5.68 -3.60 -3.84
C TYR A 187 -6.24 -2.77 -5.01
N GLU A 188 -5.69 -2.95 -6.20
CA GLU A 188 -6.05 -2.18 -7.40
C GLU A 188 -7.17 -2.83 -8.22
N SER A 189 -7.45 -4.13 -8.00
CA SER A 189 -8.41 -4.88 -8.79
C SER A 189 -9.82 -4.87 -8.23
N HIS A 190 -10.80 -4.43 -9.03
CA HIS A 190 -12.24 -4.56 -8.73
C HIS A 190 -12.75 -6.00 -8.80
N ASN A 191 -12.02 -6.88 -9.49
CA ASN A 191 -12.42 -8.27 -9.65
C ASN A 191 -11.75 -9.12 -8.56
N LEU A 192 -12.55 -9.67 -7.65
CA LEU A 192 -12.04 -10.49 -6.53
C LEU A 192 -11.21 -11.69 -7.01
N GLY A 193 -11.58 -12.31 -8.14
CA GLY A 193 -10.81 -13.40 -8.73
C GLY A 193 -9.41 -12.96 -9.18
N LEU A 194 -9.30 -11.80 -9.82
CA LEU A 194 -7.99 -11.25 -10.22
C LEU A 194 -7.16 -10.82 -8.99
N ALA A 195 -7.78 -10.14 -8.02
CA ALA A 195 -7.11 -9.78 -6.76
C ALA A 195 -6.56 -11.03 -6.05
N PHE A 196 -7.38 -12.09 -5.99
CA PHE A 196 -7.00 -13.37 -5.42
C PHE A 196 -5.85 -14.04 -6.18
N LEU A 197 -5.87 -14.03 -7.52
CA LEU A 197 -4.78 -14.59 -8.32
C LEU A 197 -3.47 -13.83 -8.12
N SER A 198 -3.49 -12.50 -8.04
CA SER A 198 -2.30 -11.70 -7.74
C SER A 198 -1.68 -12.08 -6.39
N LEU A 199 -2.51 -12.36 -5.38
CA LEU A 199 -2.03 -12.84 -4.08
C LEU A 199 -1.49 -14.27 -4.13
N MET A 200 -2.10 -15.15 -4.92
CA MET A 200 -1.57 -16.50 -5.13
C MET A 200 -0.20 -16.47 -5.82
N ILE A 201 0.01 -15.55 -6.78
CA ILE A 201 1.32 -15.32 -7.40
C ILE A 201 2.32 -14.86 -6.34
N SER A 202 1.94 -13.94 -5.45
CA SER A 202 2.79 -13.52 -4.34
C SER A 202 3.19 -14.69 -3.44
N LEU A 203 2.22 -15.53 -3.07
CA LEU A 203 2.44 -16.69 -2.20
C LEU A 203 3.38 -17.72 -2.86
N GLU A 204 3.12 -18.05 -4.12
CA GLU A 204 3.91 -19.00 -4.92
C GLU A 204 5.34 -18.52 -5.13
N THR A 205 5.51 -17.22 -5.40
CA THR A 205 6.83 -16.60 -5.59
C THR A 205 7.71 -16.80 -4.35
N LEU A 206 7.15 -16.67 -3.15
CA LEU A 206 7.91 -16.77 -1.91
C LEU A 206 8.12 -18.21 -1.45
N LEU A 207 7.10 -19.08 -1.57
CA LEU A 207 7.05 -20.35 -0.85
C LEU A 207 7.11 -21.60 -1.71
N ASN A 208 7.16 -21.46 -3.04
CA ASN A 208 7.22 -22.61 -3.93
C ASN A 208 8.66 -23.10 -4.22
N PRO A 209 9.09 -24.28 -3.74
CA PRO A 209 10.43 -24.78 -4.04
C PRO A 209 10.59 -25.43 -5.43
N SER A 210 9.50 -25.79 -6.13
CA SER A 210 9.58 -26.57 -7.39
C SER A 210 8.25 -26.65 -8.15
N ASP A 211 8.23 -27.16 -9.37
CA ASP A 211 7.01 -27.30 -10.17
C ASP A 211 6.06 -28.45 -9.74
N HIS A 212 6.50 -29.31 -8.82
CA HIS A 212 5.70 -30.44 -8.33
C HIS A 212 5.08 -30.17 -6.96
N GLU A 213 3.86 -30.69 -6.75
CA GLU A 213 3.14 -30.67 -5.45
C GLU A 213 2.90 -29.27 -4.87
N LEU A 214 2.74 -28.26 -5.74
CA LEU A 214 2.55 -26.84 -5.39
C LEU A 214 1.62 -26.63 -4.20
N ARG A 215 0.42 -27.20 -4.27
CA ARG A 215 -0.61 -27.10 -3.22
C ARG A 215 -0.09 -27.55 -1.86
N TYR A 216 0.54 -28.73 -1.77
CA TYR A 216 1.01 -29.27 -0.50
C TYR A 216 2.19 -28.45 0.03
N ARG A 217 3.19 -28.20 -0.82
CA ARG A 217 4.44 -27.55 -0.42
C ARG A 217 4.21 -26.11 0.03
N VAL A 218 3.43 -25.34 -0.72
CA VAL A 218 3.13 -23.95 -0.34
C VAL A 218 2.30 -23.90 0.94
N SER A 219 1.29 -24.76 1.09
CA SER A 219 0.48 -24.82 2.33
C SER A 219 1.34 -25.19 3.55
N ARG A 220 2.23 -26.18 3.41
CA ARG A 220 3.14 -26.64 4.46
C ARG A 220 4.17 -25.57 4.82
N ASN A 221 4.80 -24.94 3.83
CA ASN A 221 5.79 -23.90 4.06
C ASN A 221 5.16 -22.67 4.71
N THR A 222 3.93 -22.32 4.34
CA THR A 222 3.18 -21.23 5.00
C THR A 222 2.92 -21.57 6.48
N ALA A 223 2.44 -22.78 6.76
CA ALA A 223 2.16 -23.26 8.11
C ALA A 223 3.38 -23.31 9.02
N VAL A 224 4.53 -23.72 8.49
CA VAL A 224 5.79 -23.77 9.25
C VAL A 224 6.36 -22.38 9.46
N LEU A 225 6.32 -21.52 8.43
CA LEU A 225 6.83 -20.15 8.55
C LEU A 225 6.01 -19.31 9.55
N LEU A 226 4.67 -19.46 9.53
CA LEU A 226 3.75 -18.57 10.25
C LEU A 226 3.04 -19.19 11.46
N GLY A 227 3.08 -20.50 11.67
CA GLY A 227 2.36 -21.16 12.78
C GLY A 227 3.12 -21.12 14.09
N LYS A 228 2.49 -20.61 15.16
CA LYS A 228 3.11 -20.30 16.47
C LYS A 228 3.36 -21.52 17.32
N ASN A 229 2.61 -22.58 17.07
CA ASN A 229 2.69 -23.87 17.71
C ASN A 229 2.13 -24.92 16.74
N CYS A 230 2.20 -26.19 17.11
CA CYS A 230 1.78 -27.29 16.25
C CYS A 230 0.31 -27.17 15.79
N GLU A 231 -0.60 -26.76 16.67
CA GLU A 231 -2.02 -26.65 16.34
C GLU A 231 -2.30 -25.48 15.40
N ASP A 232 -1.70 -24.32 15.68
CA ASP A 232 -1.76 -23.14 14.81
C ASP A 232 -1.22 -23.45 13.40
N SER A 233 -0.08 -24.16 13.31
CA SER A 233 0.46 -24.62 12.02
C SER A 233 -0.53 -25.54 11.28
N LYS A 234 -1.22 -26.46 11.95
CA LYS A 234 -2.24 -27.32 11.30
C LYS A 234 -3.40 -26.50 10.76
N ASN A 235 -3.87 -25.51 11.50
CA ASN A 235 -4.96 -24.63 11.08
C ASN A 235 -4.57 -23.82 9.84
N ILE A 236 -3.39 -23.18 9.87
CA ILE A 236 -2.84 -22.45 8.72
C ILE A 236 -2.69 -23.37 7.51
N PHE A 237 -2.17 -24.58 7.70
CA PHE A 237 -2.04 -25.56 6.63
C PHE A 237 -3.40 -25.88 5.98
N ALA A 238 -4.43 -26.13 6.78
CA ALA A 238 -5.77 -26.45 6.30
C ALA A 238 -6.40 -25.27 5.54
N GLU A 239 -6.27 -24.05 6.05
CA GLU A 239 -6.79 -22.83 5.43
C GLU A 239 -6.12 -22.54 4.08
N VAL A 240 -4.79 -22.53 4.04
CA VAL A 240 -4.03 -22.26 2.80
C VAL A 240 -4.30 -23.36 1.76
N LYS A 241 -4.46 -24.61 2.19
CA LYS A 241 -4.83 -25.72 1.31
C LYS A 241 -6.21 -25.52 0.68
N ALA A 242 -7.18 -24.97 1.43
CA ALA A 242 -8.51 -24.65 0.93
C ALA A 242 -8.48 -23.46 -0.05
N LEU A 243 -7.67 -22.43 0.21
CA LEU A 243 -7.44 -21.32 -0.74
C LEU A 243 -6.84 -21.85 -2.05
N TYR A 244 -5.91 -22.79 -1.98
CA TYR A 244 -5.37 -23.46 -3.17
C TYR A 244 -6.42 -24.21 -4.00
N ASP A 245 -7.37 -24.86 -3.35
CA ASP A 245 -8.46 -25.53 -4.05
C ASP A 245 -9.32 -24.53 -4.83
N LYS A 246 -9.56 -23.35 -4.23
CA LYS A 246 -10.25 -22.25 -4.90
C LYS A 246 -9.44 -21.72 -6.09
N ARG A 247 -8.12 -21.52 -5.94
CA ARG A 247 -7.22 -21.13 -7.04
C ARG A 247 -7.28 -22.12 -8.19
N SER A 248 -7.21 -23.42 -7.90
CA SER A 248 -7.28 -24.48 -8.91
C SER A 248 -8.61 -24.41 -9.67
N LYS A 249 -9.74 -24.30 -8.97
CA LYS A 249 -11.06 -24.17 -9.61
C LYS A 249 -11.15 -22.90 -10.46
N LEU A 250 -10.68 -21.77 -9.95
CA LEU A 250 -10.74 -20.49 -10.64
C LEU A 250 -9.99 -20.53 -11.98
N VAL A 251 -8.74 -20.99 -11.98
CA VAL A 251 -7.89 -21.00 -13.19
C VAL A 251 -8.40 -22.00 -14.24
N HIS A 252 -8.93 -23.15 -13.82
CA HIS A 252 -9.37 -24.18 -14.76
C HIS A 252 -10.81 -24.02 -15.26
N THR A 253 -11.69 -23.40 -14.46
CA THR A 253 -13.12 -23.29 -14.80
C THR A 253 -13.57 -21.87 -15.14
N GLY A 254 -12.75 -20.86 -14.83
CA GLY A 254 -13.12 -19.45 -14.98
C GLY A 254 -14.20 -18.97 -14.00
N LYS A 255 -14.68 -19.83 -13.08
CA LYS A 255 -15.76 -19.54 -12.15
C LYS A 255 -15.29 -18.68 -10.97
N HIS A 256 -15.24 -17.37 -11.20
CA HIS A 256 -14.86 -16.35 -10.22
C HIS A 256 -15.85 -16.17 -9.05
N GLU A 257 -17.10 -16.60 -9.21
CA GLU A 257 -18.15 -16.55 -8.18
C GLU A 257 -17.81 -17.32 -6.90
N THR A 258 -16.80 -18.20 -6.95
CA THR A 258 -16.34 -18.97 -5.79
C THR A 258 -15.39 -18.22 -4.86
N ILE A 259 -14.85 -17.08 -5.30
CA ILE A 259 -13.93 -16.25 -4.52
C ILE A 259 -14.72 -15.18 -3.78
N THR A 260 -14.62 -15.20 -2.46
CA THR A 260 -15.27 -14.23 -1.59
C THR A 260 -14.29 -13.13 -1.17
N HIS A 261 -14.82 -12.00 -0.69
CA HIS A 261 -14.00 -10.96 -0.09
C HIS A 261 -13.19 -11.48 1.11
N GLN A 262 -13.76 -12.38 1.90
CA GLN A 262 -13.07 -12.99 3.05
C GLN A 262 -11.87 -13.83 2.61
N ASP A 263 -11.95 -14.50 1.46
CA ASP A 263 -10.80 -15.24 0.91
C ASP A 263 -9.65 -14.31 0.56
N VAL A 264 -9.95 -13.16 -0.05
CA VAL A 264 -8.96 -12.13 -0.38
C VAL A 264 -8.34 -11.55 0.88
N LEU A 265 -9.14 -11.17 1.89
CA LEU A 265 -8.63 -10.65 3.16
C LEU A 265 -7.74 -11.67 3.89
N CYS A 266 -8.18 -12.92 3.95
CA CYS A 266 -7.43 -14.01 4.57
C CYS A 266 -6.08 -14.21 3.87
N LEU A 267 -6.09 -14.30 2.54
CA LEU A 267 -4.88 -14.49 1.75
C LEU A 267 -3.94 -13.27 1.80
N ARG A 268 -4.47 -12.04 1.80
CA ARG A 268 -3.68 -10.81 2.04
C ARG A 268 -2.96 -10.87 3.37
N ASN A 269 -3.64 -11.29 4.43
CA ASN A 269 -3.02 -11.43 5.75
C ASN A 269 -1.86 -12.44 5.73
N TYR A 270 -2.05 -13.61 5.14
CA TYR A 270 -0.97 -14.59 5.01
C TYR A 270 0.21 -14.04 4.21
N VAL A 271 -0.03 -13.50 3.03
CA VAL A 271 1.01 -12.91 2.17
C VAL A 271 1.76 -11.79 2.89
N ARG A 272 1.03 -10.88 3.57
CA ARG A 272 1.60 -9.79 4.35
C ARG A 272 2.59 -10.29 5.40
N GLU A 273 2.17 -11.26 6.22
CA GLU A 273 3.03 -11.79 7.28
C GLU A 273 4.22 -12.58 6.70
N ILE A 274 4.05 -13.29 5.59
CA ILE A 274 5.17 -13.97 4.91
C ILE A 274 6.19 -12.94 4.41
N ILE A 275 5.77 -11.88 3.73
CA ILE A 275 6.68 -10.82 3.25
C ILE A 275 7.44 -10.23 4.43
N LYS A 276 6.76 -9.90 5.53
CA LYS A 276 7.37 -9.37 6.75
C LYS A 276 8.38 -10.32 7.39
N GLU A 277 8.12 -11.63 7.36
CA GLU A 277 9.08 -12.61 7.90
C GLU A 277 10.27 -12.82 6.97
N MET A 278 10.03 -12.89 5.66
CA MET A 278 11.10 -13.02 4.66
C MET A 278 12.06 -11.83 4.72
N THR A 279 11.55 -10.60 4.87
CA THR A 279 12.39 -9.40 5.00
C THR A 279 13.21 -9.39 6.29
N LYS A 280 12.66 -9.88 7.41
CA LYS A 280 13.39 -10.00 8.69
C LYS A 280 14.48 -11.06 8.66
N ILE A 281 14.21 -12.21 8.05
CA ILE A 281 15.19 -13.30 7.97
C ILE A 281 16.40 -12.87 7.13
N GLY A 282 16.18 -12.09 6.06
CA GLY A 282 17.25 -11.49 5.25
C GLY A 282 18.12 -12.48 4.48
N SER A 283 17.81 -13.78 4.54
CA SER A 283 18.52 -14.85 3.82
C SER A 283 18.00 -15.04 2.40
N ASP A 284 18.81 -15.70 1.57
CA ASP A 284 18.35 -16.16 0.26
C ASP A 284 17.12 -17.07 0.38
N ARG A 285 16.20 -16.94 -0.58
CA ARG A 285 14.95 -17.69 -0.63
C ARG A 285 15.16 -19.20 -0.52
N ASN A 286 16.17 -19.75 -1.21
CA ASN A 286 16.40 -21.20 -1.19
C ASN A 286 16.89 -21.66 0.17
N CYS A 287 17.69 -20.84 0.86
CA CYS A 287 18.10 -21.12 2.24
C CYS A 287 16.90 -21.16 3.19
N ILE A 288 15.98 -20.21 3.04
CA ILE A 288 14.72 -20.19 3.81
C ILE A 288 13.90 -21.45 3.51
N LEU A 289 13.67 -21.77 2.25
CA LEU A 289 12.90 -22.95 1.85
C LEU A 289 13.53 -24.26 2.35
N ASN A 290 14.86 -24.39 2.29
CA ASN A 290 15.57 -25.54 2.84
C ASN A 290 15.35 -25.66 4.35
N THR A 291 15.43 -24.54 5.07
CA THR A 291 15.16 -24.51 6.51
C THR A 291 13.70 -24.88 6.81
N LEU A 292 12.74 -24.37 6.04
CA LEU A 292 11.34 -24.73 6.20
C LEU A 292 11.13 -26.23 5.99
N ASN A 293 11.74 -26.82 4.96
CA ASN A 293 11.60 -28.24 4.64
C ASN A 293 12.14 -29.18 5.74
N THR A 294 13.16 -28.75 6.49
CA THR A 294 13.69 -29.54 7.61
C THR A 294 12.91 -29.35 8.91
N CYS A 295 12.16 -28.25 9.06
CA CYS A 295 11.41 -27.93 10.27
C CYS A 295 10.03 -28.61 10.32
N GLY A 296 9.62 -29.08 11.49
CA GLY A 296 8.27 -29.54 11.80
C GLY A 296 7.28 -28.40 12.10
N PHE A 297 6.00 -28.77 12.32
CA PHE A 297 4.98 -27.82 12.75
C PHE A 297 5.27 -27.29 14.17
N GLY A 298 5.22 -25.96 14.33
CA GLY A 298 5.57 -25.27 15.57
C GLY A 298 7.08 -24.99 15.76
N GLU A 299 7.95 -25.48 14.88
CA GLU A 299 9.38 -25.18 14.92
C GLU A 299 9.70 -23.85 14.22
N ARG A 300 10.46 -22.97 14.88
CA ARG A 300 10.79 -21.61 14.39
C ARG A 300 12.23 -21.19 14.70
N PRO A 301 13.25 -21.83 14.09
CA PRO A 301 14.64 -21.52 14.39
C PRO A 301 15.07 -20.08 14.08
N TRP A 302 14.32 -19.36 13.25
CA TRP A 302 14.59 -17.96 12.88
C TRP A 302 13.96 -16.91 13.81
N ARG A 303 13.08 -17.30 14.75
CA ARG A 303 12.56 -16.40 15.79
C ARG A 303 13.18 -16.80 17.14
N LYS A 304 14.31 -16.18 17.48
CA LYS A 304 14.88 -16.22 18.83
C LYS A 304 14.24 -15.16 19.71
#